data_AF-A0A4R2RAJ7-F1
#
_entry.id   AF-A0A4R2RAJ7-F1
#
_cell.length_a   1.000
_cell.length_b   1.000
_cell.length_c   1.000
_cell.angle_alpha   90.00
_cell.angle_beta   90.00
_cell.angle_gamma   90.00
#
_symmetry.space_group_name_H-M   'P 1'
#
loop_
_entity.id
_entity.type
_entity.pdbx_description
1 polymer ?
#
loop_
_entity_poly.entity_id
_entity_poly.type
_entity_poly.pdbx_seq_one_letter_code
_entity_poly.pdbx_strand_id
1 'polypeptide(L)'
;MKELPVLPAETRRLLAPFWAAQEERAPGGRPRNGSFPAGNGAPEHQKPMPIASLSLFFEKFCPVLVDTANWHQPKGIEKKGDFYRHLIRYRSPDMETYIQDCSSRRHRLLHRLKMQGYQWRYLKAETTWNLIVGIGNAHVLETGLTLNRMYGFPYLPGSTVKGLTRYFASMALAAELAIPTDDEVVGKLWLEILEIPEEQRRRQRLRKLIAQATAGGSEAPDEPADSSEAAMAATVARWDEKVHLFQRVFGVLGQKGAVIFFDALPEVKQNERLPLVVDIVNPHYGPYYVGNDQPAPPADYYHPKPVQFLCVGPKACFRFYVATTDPELLAQVIDSTKGWLPRALGTWGIGAKTRSGYGQMQILDAPVHKGGRRNGGRHE
;
A
#
# COMPACT_ATOMS: atom_id res chain seq x y z
N MET A 1 25.63 -27.53 27.67
CA MET A 1 24.50 -27.01 26.86
C MET A 1 23.53 -26.35 27.81
N LYS A 2 23.22 -25.05 27.65
CA LYS A 2 22.11 -24.45 28.41
C LYS A 2 20.83 -25.10 27.89
N GLU A 3 20.04 -25.69 28.78
CA GLU A 3 18.72 -26.22 28.42
C GLU A 3 17.93 -25.11 27.72
N LEU A 4 17.47 -25.39 26.50
CA LEU A 4 16.58 -24.48 25.80
C LEU A 4 15.29 -24.35 26.64
N PRO A 5 14.76 -23.12 26.84
CA PRO A 5 13.58 -22.93 27.66
C PRO A 5 12.42 -23.76 27.12
N VAL A 6 11.81 -24.55 28.00
CA VAL A 6 10.59 -25.31 27.71
C VAL A 6 9.46 -24.32 27.43
N LEU A 7 9.04 -24.24 26.17
CA LEU A 7 7.90 -23.41 25.77
C LEU A 7 6.64 -23.82 26.58
N PRO A 8 5.80 -22.85 27.00
CA PRO A 8 4.54 -23.14 27.67
C PRO A 8 3.66 -24.10 26.84
N ALA A 9 2.86 -24.92 27.51
CA ALA A 9 2.01 -25.94 26.87
C ALA A 9 1.07 -25.35 25.80
N GLU A 10 0.56 -24.13 26.03
CA GLU A 10 -0.30 -23.40 25.10
C GLU A 10 0.45 -22.99 23.83
N THR A 11 1.67 -22.46 23.95
CA THR A 11 2.53 -22.13 22.82
C THR A 11 2.92 -23.40 22.05
N ARG A 12 3.17 -24.50 22.76
CA ARG A 12 3.42 -25.80 22.13
C ARG A 12 2.22 -26.31 21.35
N ARG A 13 1.00 -26.17 21.86
CA ARG A 13 -0.24 -26.55 21.13
C ARG A 13 -0.49 -25.68 19.90
N LEU A 14 -0.26 -24.37 20.03
CA LEU A 14 -0.36 -23.40 18.94
C LEU A 14 0.62 -23.72 17.79
N LEU A 15 1.84 -24.17 18.14
CA LEU A 15 2.88 -24.54 17.19
C LEU A 15 2.91 -26.05 16.85
N ALA A 16 2.10 -26.88 17.52
CA ALA A 16 2.08 -28.34 17.37
C ALA A 16 1.91 -28.82 15.93
N PRO A 17 1.09 -28.17 15.06
CA PRO A 17 0.97 -28.56 13.66
C PRO A 17 2.27 -28.42 12.87
N PHE A 18 3.19 -27.58 13.34
CA PHE A 18 4.51 -27.38 12.71
C PHE A 18 5.57 -28.35 13.28
N TRP A 19 5.39 -28.81 14.52
CA TRP A 19 6.33 -29.72 15.21
C TRP A 19 6.04 -31.20 14.96
N ALA A 20 4.77 -31.61 14.91
CA ALA A 20 4.37 -33.00 14.63
C ALA A 20 4.84 -33.48 13.24
N ALA A 21 5.03 -32.56 12.29
CA ALA A 21 5.59 -32.84 10.97
C ALA A 21 7.11 -33.10 10.97
N GLN A 22 7.79 -33.06 12.13
CA GLN A 22 9.23 -33.31 12.26
C GLN A 22 9.58 -34.62 12.99
N GLU A 23 8.72 -35.15 13.87
CA GLU A 23 9.03 -36.35 14.65
C GLU A 23 8.91 -37.67 13.85
N GLU A 24 8.24 -37.68 12.70
CA GLU A 24 8.15 -38.85 11.80
C GLU A 24 9.35 -38.99 10.82
N ARG A 25 10.59 -38.78 11.30
CA ARG A 25 11.80 -39.19 10.55
C ARG A 25 12.42 -40.43 11.19
N ALA A 26 11.88 -41.60 10.86
CA ALA A 26 12.63 -42.86 11.02
C ALA A 26 13.82 -42.89 10.02
N PRO A 27 14.98 -43.45 10.39
CA PRO A 27 16.13 -43.53 9.49
C PRO A 27 15.80 -44.45 8.31
N GLY A 28 15.85 -43.92 7.08
CA GLY A 28 15.74 -44.72 5.84
C GLY A 28 14.40 -44.67 5.09
N GLY A 29 13.39 -43.95 5.58
CA GLY A 29 12.13 -43.74 4.84
C GLY A 29 12.20 -42.55 3.88
N ARG A 30 11.67 -42.68 2.65
CA ARG A 30 11.39 -41.51 1.79
C ARG A 30 10.57 -40.49 2.59
N PRO A 31 10.83 -39.18 2.47
CA PRO A 31 10.02 -38.17 3.14
C PRO A 31 8.56 -38.35 2.70
N ARG A 32 7.70 -38.81 3.61
CA ARG A 32 6.28 -38.56 3.45
C ARG A 32 6.14 -37.05 3.53
N ASN A 33 5.60 -36.43 2.48
CA ASN A 33 5.08 -35.07 2.58
C ASN A 33 4.13 -35.08 3.77
N GLY A 34 4.59 -34.57 4.92
CA GLY A 34 3.81 -34.48 6.14
C GLY A 34 2.67 -33.51 5.87
N SER A 35 1.57 -34.05 5.35
CA SER A 35 0.31 -33.35 5.22
C SER A 35 -0.06 -32.86 6.61
N PHE A 36 -0.30 -31.55 6.75
CA PHE A 36 -1.01 -31.01 7.91
C PHE A 36 -2.16 -31.95 8.30
N PRO A 37 -2.38 -32.22 9.60
CA PRO A 37 -3.39 -33.18 10.03
C PRO A 37 -4.72 -32.83 9.35
N ALA A 38 -5.17 -33.76 8.50
CA ALA A 38 -6.29 -33.56 7.63
C ALA A 38 -7.59 -33.67 8.43
N GLY A 39 -8.31 -32.56 8.54
CA GLY A 39 -9.76 -32.56 8.65
C GLY A 39 -10.37 -32.82 10.04
N ASN A 40 -11.70 -32.74 10.05
CA ASN A 40 -12.60 -32.68 11.20
C ASN A 40 -12.58 -33.88 12.17
N GLY A 41 -11.66 -34.84 12.00
CA GLY A 41 -11.56 -36.09 12.77
C GLY A 41 -10.41 -36.20 13.78
N ALA A 42 -9.51 -35.21 13.88
CA ALA A 42 -8.45 -35.23 14.89
C ALA A 42 -9.02 -34.96 16.30
N PRO A 43 -8.51 -35.63 17.36
CA PRO A 43 -8.97 -35.38 18.73
C PRO A 43 -8.67 -33.93 19.14
N GLU A 44 -9.51 -33.36 20.00
CA GLU A 44 -9.56 -31.90 20.27
C GLU A 44 -8.21 -31.30 20.71
N HIS A 45 -7.40 -32.06 21.44
CA HIS A 45 -6.05 -31.68 21.87
C HIS A 45 -4.99 -31.64 20.75
N GLN A 46 -5.31 -32.16 19.56
CA GLN A 46 -4.47 -32.15 18.35
C GLN A 46 -4.94 -31.13 17.29
N LYS A 47 -6.10 -30.48 17.50
CA LYS A 47 -6.59 -29.44 16.59
C LYS A 47 -5.77 -28.15 16.77
N PRO A 48 -5.32 -27.50 15.69
CA PRO A 48 -4.67 -26.20 15.78
C PRO A 48 -5.57 -25.18 16.47
N MET A 49 -5.05 -24.42 17.43
CA MET A 49 -5.81 -23.36 18.07
C MET A 49 -6.02 -22.18 17.11
N PRO A 50 -7.20 -21.51 17.13
CA PRO A 50 -7.43 -20.32 16.33
C PRO A 50 -6.47 -19.20 16.74
N ILE A 51 -5.94 -18.49 15.75
CA ILE A 51 -5.02 -17.37 15.94
C ILE A 51 -5.85 -16.13 16.27
N ALA A 52 -5.88 -15.74 17.55
CA ALA A 52 -6.62 -14.56 18.01
C ALA A 52 -6.17 -13.25 17.32
N SER A 53 -4.85 -13.09 17.11
CA SER A 53 -4.28 -11.92 16.45
C SER A 53 -3.28 -12.35 15.37
N LEU A 54 -3.63 -12.08 14.11
CA LEU A 54 -2.79 -12.42 12.97
C LEU A 54 -1.44 -11.67 13.01
N SER A 55 -1.44 -10.39 13.41
CA SER A 55 -0.22 -9.58 13.52
C SER A 55 0.74 -10.16 14.56
N LEU A 56 0.24 -10.48 15.75
CA LEU A 56 1.06 -11.04 16.82
C LEU A 56 1.68 -12.37 16.39
N PHE A 57 0.88 -13.26 15.81
CA PHE A 57 1.36 -14.56 15.40
C PHE A 57 2.35 -14.47 14.23
N PHE A 58 2.07 -13.63 13.23
CA PHE A 58 2.97 -13.38 12.10
C PHE A 58 4.32 -12.82 12.56
N GLU A 59 4.32 -11.78 13.40
CA GLU A 59 5.54 -11.06 13.80
C GLU A 59 6.34 -11.76 14.91
N LYS A 60 5.67 -12.47 15.84
CA LYS A 60 6.30 -12.98 17.07
C LYS A 60 6.34 -14.50 17.19
N PHE A 61 5.48 -15.22 16.47
CA PHE A 61 5.39 -16.68 16.53
C PHE A 61 5.71 -17.34 15.18
N CYS A 62 6.46 -16.65 14.32
CA CYS A 62 6.95 -17.22 13.08
C CYS A 62 7.83 -18.45 13.39
N PRO A 63 7.45 -19.66 12.94
CA PRO A 63 8.19 -20.89 13.20
C PRO A 63 9.39 -20.94 12.25
N VAL A 64 10.41 -20.14 12.53
CA VAL A 64 11.71 -20.29 11.89
C VAL A 64 12.38 -21.44 12.63
N LEU A 65 12.23 -22.63 12.07
CA LEU A 65 12.95 -23.81 12.53
C LEU A 65 14.41 -23.60 12.14
N VAL A 66 15.15 -22.96 13.05
CA VAL A 66 16.61 -22.90 12.98
C VAL A 66 17.08 -24.32 13.28
N ASP A 67 17.82 -24.93 12.35
CA ASP A 67 18.60 -26.12 12.68
C ASP A 67 19.62 -25.67 13.74
N THR A 68 19.40 -26.05 15.00
CA THR A 68 20.25 -25.62 16.12
C THR A 68 21.69 -26.13 15.99
N ALA A 69 21.93 -27.11 15.11
CA ALA A 69 23.27 -27.58 14.73
C ALA A 69 23.92 -26.72 13.62
N ASN A 70 23.15 -25.96 12.83
CA ASN A 70 23.63 -25.14 11.71
C ASN A 70 22.94 -23.77 11.68
N TRP A 71 23.37 -22.87 12.56
CA TRP A 71 22.86 -21.49 12.65
C TRP A 71 23.01 -20.69 11.36
N HIS A 72 23.94 -21.09 10.48
CA HIS A 72 24.20 -20.42 9.19
C HIS A 72 23.25 -20.87 8.07
N GLN A 73 22.47 -21.95 8.25
CA GLN A 73 21.53 -22.46 7.25
C GLN A 73 20.23 -22.97 7.92
N PRO A 74 19.27 -22.09 8.24
CA PRO A 74 17.99 -22.50 8.83
C PRO A 74 17.19 -23.38 7.85
N LYS A 75 17.00 -24.65 8.19
CA LYS A 75 16.24 -25.65 7.40
C LYS A 75 14.72 -25.39 7.32
N GLY A 76 14.21 -24.32 7.92
CA GLY A 76 12.78 -23.99 8.00
C GLY A 76 12.19 -23.19 6.84
N ILE A 77 13.02 -22.64 5.93
CA ILE A 77 12.56 -21.78 4.82
C ILE A 77 11.68 -22.55 3.81
N GLU A 78 11.89 -23.85 3.66
CA GLU A 78 11.18 -24.72 2.71
C GLU A 78 9.67 -24.85 3.00
N LYS A 79 9.21 -24.42 4.19
CA LYS A 79 7.80 -24.47 4.61
C LYS A 79 7.13 -23.09 4.73
N LYS A 80 7.69 -22.03 4.14
CA LYS A 80 7.10 -20.67 4.15
C LYS A 80 5.63 -20.66 3.72
N GLY A 81 5.29 -21.34 2.61
CA GLY A 81 3.92 -21.43 2.11
C GLY A 81 2.95 -22.14 3.04
N ASP A 82 3.42 -23.16 3.75
CA ASP A 82 2.64 -23.89 4.75
C ASP A 82 2.28 -23.01 5.94
N PHE A 83 3.24 -22.19 6.39
CA PHE A 83 2.98 -21.18 7.40
C PHE A 83 1.94 -20.15 6.95
N TYR A 84 2.07 -19.57 5.75
CA TYR A 84 1.07 -18.63 5.24
C TYR A 84 -0.32 -19.26 5.06
N ARG A 85 -0.40 -20.50 4.57
CA ARG A 85 -1.67 -21.24 4.46
C ARG A 85 -2.30 -21.47 5.83
N HIS A 86 -1.49 -21.78 6.83
CA HIS A 86 -1.95 -21.92 8.21
C HIS A 86 -2.50 -20.59 8.76
N LEU A 87 -1.79 -19.47 8.55
CA LEU A 87 -2.27 -18.13 8.91
C LEU A 87 -3.67 -17.86 8.33
N ILE A 88 -3.85 -18.10 7.02
CA ILE A 88 -5.11 -17.84 6.34
C ILE A 88 -6.23 -18.73 6.90
N ARG A 89 -5.93 -20.02 7.11
CA ARG A 89 -6.91 -21.03 7.53
C ARG A 89 -7.38 -20.82 8.97
N TYR A 90 -6.46 -20.52 9.89
CA TYR A 90 -6.73 -20.50 11.32
C TYR A 90 -6.81 -19.09 11.94
N ARG A 91 -6.75 -18.02 11.13
CA ARG A 91 -6.99 -16.66 11.65
C ARG A 91 -8.38 -16.53 12.29
N SER A 92 -8.46 -15.77 13.37
CA SER A 92 -9.71 -15.53 14.10
C SER A 92 -10.83 -15.00 13.19
N PRO A 93 -12.09 -15.46 13.39
CA PRO A 93 -13.26 -14.85 12.78
C PRO A 93 -13.58 -13.45 13.31
N ASP A 94 -13.02 -13.05 14.45
CA ASP A 94 -13.26 -11.72 15.06
C ASP A 94 -12.57 -10.60 14.27
N MET A 95 -11.63 -10.93 13.39
CA MET A 95 -10.91 -9.96 12.57
C MET A 95 -11.88 -9.08 11.77
N GLU A 96 -12.90 -9.70 11.16
CA GLU A 96 -13.93 -9.00 10.41
C GLU A 96 -14.79 -8.09 11.30
N THR A 97 -15.09 -8.51 12.53
CA THR A 97 -15.75 -7.68 13.55
C THR A 97 -14.88 -6.48 13.93
N TYR A 98 -13.58 -6.68 14.17
CA TYR A 98 -12.66 -5.59 14.49
C TYR A 98 -12.54 -4.56 13.36
N ILE A 99 -12.61 -5.00 12.10
CA ILE A 99 -12.67 -4.11 10.94
C ILE A 99 -13.91 -3.22 11.01
N GLN A 100 -15.08 -3.80 11.32
CA GLN A 100 -16.34 -3.07 11.46
C GLN A 100 -16.32 -2.09 12.64
N ASP A 101 -15.75 -2.49 13.79
CA ASP A 101 -15.58 -1.62 14.96
C ASP A 101 -14.65 -0.43 14.67
N CYS A 102 -13.53 -0.69 13.97
CA CYS A 102 -12.61 0.34 13.54
C CYS A 102 -13.28 1.33 12.56
N SER A 103 -14.11 0.81 11.64
CA SER A 103 -14.92 1.64 10.75
C SER A 103 -15.93 2.50 11.52
N SER A 104 -16.61 1.95 12.53
CA SER A 104 -17.53 2.69 13.39
C SER A 104 -16.81 3.78 14.19
N ARG A 105 -15.62 3.49 14.71
CA ARG A 105 -14.76 4.47 15.39
C ARG A 105 -14.30 5.57 14.43
N ARG A 106 -13.97 5.24 13.18
CA ARG A 106 -13.63 6.21 12.13
C ARG A 106 -14.79 7.18 11.89
N HIS A 107 -16.01 6.67 11.76
CA HIS A 107 -17.19 7.54 11.56
C HIS A 107 -17.40 8.51 12.74
N ARG A 108 -17.20 8.07 13.99
CA ARG A 108 -17.24 8.97 15.16
C ARG A 108 -16.18 10.06 15.10
N LEU A 109 -14.95 9.72 14.68
CA LEU A 109 -13.88 10.70 14.48
C LEU A 109 -14.25 11.72 13.39
N LEU A 110 -14.74 11.25 12.25
CA LEU A 110 -15.15 12.11 11.12
C LEU A 110 -16.32 13.03 11.50
N HIS A 111 -17.26 12.55 12.32
CA HIS A 111 -18.33 13.38 12.87
C HIS A 111 -17.76 14.52 13.74
N ARG A 112 -16.79 14.22 14.62
CA ARG A 112 -16.12 15.26 15.43
C ARG A 112 -15.37 16.27 14.58
N LEU A 113 -14.66 15.83 13.54
CA LEU A 113 -13.99 16.72 12.59
C LEU A 113 -14.99 17.63 11.87
N LYS A 114 -16.17 17.10 11.49
CA LYS A 114 -17.24 17.91 10.89
C LYS A 114 -17.68 19.05 11.81
N MET A 115 -17.81 18.80 13.10
CA MET A 115 -18.13 19.85 14.10
C MET A 115 -17.04 20.92 14.22
N GLN A 116 -15.81 20.62 13.79
CA GLN A 116 -14.67 21.54 13.75
C GLN A 116 -14.51 22.26 12.40
N GLY A 117 -15.51 22.16 11.51
CA GLY A 117 -15.49 22.81 10.20
C GLY A 117 -14.83 22.00 9.08
N TYR A 118 -14.38 20.77 9.34
CA TYR A 118 -13.88 19.90 8.27
C TYR A 118 -15.01 19.31 7.44
N GLN A 119 -14.80 19.30 6.13
CA GLN A 119 -15.54 18.49 5.18
C GLN A 119 -14.76 17.18 4.98
N TRP A 120 -15.46 16.08 4.76
CA TRP A 120 -14.83 14.81 4.42
C TRP A 120 -15.61 14.08 3.34
N ARG A 121 -14.88 13.32 2.53
CA ARG A 121 -15.41 12.42 1.52
C ARG A 121 -14.65 11.10 1.59
N TYR A 122 -15.25 10.07 1.02
CA TYR A 122 -14.60 8.80 0.84
C TYR A 122 -14.90 8.24 -0.54
N LEU A 123 -13.99 7.40 -1.01
CA LEU A 123 -14.20 6.54 -2.16
C LEU A 123 -14.09 5.09 -1.69
N LYS A 124 -14.89 4.22 -2.32
CA LYS A 124 -14.72 2.78 -2.22
C LYS A 124 -13.98 2.29 -3.44
N ALA A 125 -12.98 1.46 -3.23
CA ALA A 125 -12.28 0.79 -4.31
C ALA A 125 -12.07 -0.69 -3.97
N GLU A 126 -12.18 -1.53 -4.98
CA GLU A 126 -12.01 -2.97 -4.91
C GLU A 126 -10.73 -3.38 -5.63
N THR A 127 -9.92 -4.24 -5.01
CA THR A 127 -8.71 -4.78 -5.65
C THR A 127 -9.08 -5.64 -6.87
N THR A 128 -8.59 -5.27 -8.06
CA THR A 128 -8.77 -6.06 -9.29
C THR A 128 -7.82 -7.26 -9.35
N TRP A 129 -6.66 -7.11 -8.73
CA TRP A 129 -5.64 -8.16 -8.57
C TRP A 129 -5.11 -8.19 -7.13
N ASN A 130 -4.15 -9.07 -6.85
CA ASN A 130 -3.50 -9.15 -5.55
C ASN A 130 -2.90 -7.80 -5.14
N LEU A 131 -3.05 -7.45 -3.86
CA LEU A 131 -2.50 -6.26 -3.24
C LEU A 131 -1.43 -6.67 -2.22
N ILE A 132 -0.23 -6.15 -2.43
CA ILE A 132 0.90 -6.33 -1.52
C ILE A 132 1.08 -5.05 -0.69
N VAL A 133 0.93 -5.16 0.63
CA VAL A 133 1.15 -4.02 1.53
C VAL A 133 2.33 -4.29 2.44
N GLY A 134 3.38 -3.47 2.38
CA GLY A 134 4.49 -3.54 3.33
C GLY A 134 5.49 -4.68 3.12
N ILE A 135 5.68 -5.15 1.87
CA ILE A 135 6.66 -6.22 1.57
C ILE A 135 8.10 -5.86 1.97
N GLY A 136 8.43 -4.56 1.98
CA GLY A 136 9.73 -4.06 2.41
C GLY A 136 9.90 -3.96 3.93
N ASN A 137 8.87 -4.27 4.72
CA ASN A 137 9.01 -4.32 6.18
C ASN A 137 9.95 -5.47 6.53
N ALA A 138 10.92 -5.20 7.41
CA ALA A 138 11.84 -6.22 7.89
C ALA A 138 11.06 -7.35 8.58
N HIS A 139 11.24 -8.57 8.08
CA HIS A 139 10.60 -9.75 8.61
C HIS A 139 11.49 -10.96 8.40
N VAL A 140 11.42 -11.95 9.30
CA VAL A 140 12.31 -13.13 9.25
C VAL A 140 12.05 -13.99 8.01
N LEU A 141 10.86 -13.89 7.42
CA LEU A 141 10.52 -14.55 6.16
C LEU A 141 10.96 -13.78 4.91
N GLU A 142 11.68 -12.66 5.06
CA GLU A 142 12.14 -11.73 4.01
C GLU A 142 11.02 -10.96 3.30
N THR A 143 9.77 -11.34 3.52
CA THR A 143 8.58 -10.68 2.98
C THR A 143 7.70 -10.21 4.13
N GLY A 144 7.64 -8.89 4.30
CA GLY A 144 6.79 -8.24 5.30
C GLY A 144 5.33 -8.12 4.85
N LEU A 145 4.46 -7.81 5.80
CA LEU A 145 3.07 -7.42 5.56
C LEU A 145 2.69 -6.33 6.54
N THR A 146 2.07 -5.24 6.08
CA THR A 146 1.52 -4.22 6.98
C THR A 146 0.21 -4.70 7.56
N LEU A 147 0.23 -5.06 8.84
CA LEU A 147 -0.94 -5.48 9.60
C LEU A 147 -1.26 -4.45 10.68
N ASN A 148 -2.55 -4.27 10.97
CA ASN A 148 -2.95 -3.51 12.14
C ASN A 148 -2.41 -4.22 13.38
N ARG A 149 -1.58 -3.53 14.15
CA ARG A 149 -0.84 -4.16 15.25
C ARG A 149 -1.76 -4.80 16.30
N MET A 150 -2.92 -4.19 16.59
CA MET A 150 -3.85 -4.68 17.60
C MET A 150 -4.81 -5.74 17.04
N TYR A 151 -5.33 -5.53 15.83
CA TYR A 151 -6.44 -6.30 15.29
C TYR A 151 -6.06 -7.30 14.19
N GLY A 152 -4.80 -7.28 13.74
CA GLY A 152 -4.24 -8.27 12.82
C GLY A 152 -4.72 -8.19 11.37
N PHE A 153 -5.67 -7.33 11.00
CA PHE A 153 -6.08 -7.16 9.60
C PHE A 153 -5.08 -6.29 8.82
N PRO A 154 -4.83 -6.56 7.52
CA PRO A 154 -4.04 -5.68 6.68
C PRO A 154 -4.79 -4.37 6.40
N TYR A 155 -4.05 -3.28 6.32
CA TYR A 155 -4.59 -1.96 6.01
C TYR A 155 -3.58 -1.16 5.20
N LEU A 156 -4.05 -0.11 4.52
CA LEU A 156 -3.20 0.81 3.77
C LEU A 156 -2.96 2.07 4.62
N PRO A 157 -1.72 2.34 5.06
CA PRO A 157 -1.42 3.55 5.83
C PRO A 157 -1.81 4.82 5.08
N GLY A 158 -2.30 5.84 5.81
CA GLY A 158 -2.62 7.14 5.23
C GLY A 158 -1.42 7.82 4.56
N SER A 159 -0.20 7.52 5.02
CA SER A 159 1.05 7.94 4.36
C SER A 159 1.24 7.29 3.00
N THR A 160 0.88 6.00 2.83
CA THR A 160 0.92 5.30 1.55
C THR A 160 -0.11 5.88 0.58
N VAL A 161 -1.33 6.15 1.06
CA VAL A 161 -2.38 6.81 0.25
C VAL A 161 -1.94 8.21 -0.17
N LYS A 162 -1.40 9.00 0.76
CA LYS A 162 -0.86 10.34 0.49
C LYS A 162 0.30 10.29 -0.52
N GLY A 163 1.23 9.35 -0.36
CA GLY A 163 2.39 9.19 -1.23
C GLY A 163 2.01 8.86 -2.66
N LEU A 164 1.10 7.90 -2.85
CA LEU A 164 0.56 7.57 -4.17
C LEU A 164 -0.13 8.79 -4.80
N THR A 165 -1.02 9.45 -4.05
CA THR A 165 -1.75 10.61 -4.54
C THR A 165 -0.81 11.76 -4.90
N ARG A 166 0.22 12.01 -4.09
CA ARG A 166 1.24 13.05 -4.32
C ARG A 166 2.03 12.78 -5.59
N TYR A 167 2.52 11.55 -5.76
CA TYR A 167 3.27 11.19 -6.95
C TYR A 167 2.39 11.28 -8.20
N PHE A 168 1.15 10.80 -8.14
CA PHE A 168 0.20 10.92 -9.25
C PHE A 168 -0.10 12.37 -9.59
N ALA A 169 -0.40 13.20 -8.58
CA ALA A 169 -0.65 14.61 -8.76
C ALA A 169 0.54 15.33 -9.42
N SER A 170 1.77 15.00 -9.03
CA SER A 170 2.97 15.59 -9.61
C SER A 170 3.11 15.30 -11.11
N MET A 171 2.82 14.06 -11.54
CA MET A 171 2.89 13.67 -12.95
C MET A 171 1.67 14.15 -13.73
N ALA A 172 0.49 14.18 -13.12
CA ALA A 172 -0.72 14.68 -13.75
C ALA A 172 -0.62 16.19 -14.04
N LEU A 173 -0.06 16.97 -13.11
CA LEU A 173 0.23 18.39 -13.31
C LEU A 173 1.32 18.58 -14.37
N ALA A 174 2.38 17.77 -14.36
CA ALA A 174 3.39 17.83 -15.42
C ALA A 174 2.79 17.60 -16.80
N ALA A 175 1.93 16.58 -16.95
CA ALA A 175 1.24 16.30 -18.19
C ALA A 175 0.27 17.43 -18.60
N GLU A 176 -0.49 18.00 -17.65
CA GLU A 176 -1.39 19.15 -17.91
C GLU A 176 -0.62 20.38 -18.41
N LEU A 177 0.59 20.58 -17.91
CA LEU A 177 1.47 21.70 -18.25
C LEU A 177 2.43 21.39 -19.41
N ALA A 178 2.31 20.22 -20.05
CA ALA A 178 3.20 19.74 -21.12
C ALA A 178 4.69 19.74 -20.75
N ILE A 179 5.02 19.38 -19.50
CA ILE A 179 6.39 19.24 -19.02
C ILE A 179 6.93 17.85 -19.39
N PRO A 180 8.04 17.73 -20.15
CA PRO A 180 8.64 16.43 -20.48
C PRO A 180 9.39 15.87 -19.27
N THR A 181 8.73 15.03 -18.48
CA THR A 181 9.28 14.44 -17.25
C THR A 181 10.18 13.22 -17.49
N ASP A 182 10.26 12.75 -18.73
CA ASP A 182 11.19 11.73 -19.21
C ASP A 182 12.62 12.26 -19.34
N ASP A 183 12.78 13.57 -19.57
CA ASP A 183 14.07 14.24 -19.42
C ASP A 183 14.47 14.33 -17.93
N GLU A 184 15.61 13.75 -17.57
CA GLU A 184 16.07 13.65 -16.18
C GLU A 184 16.27 15.03 -15.53
N VAL A 185 16.77 16.01 -16.28
CA VAL A 185 17.06 17.35 -15.78
C VAL A 185 15.76 18.13 -15.56
N VAL A 186 14.86 18.11 -16.55
CA VAL A 186 13.55 18.76 -16.49
C VAL A 186 12.69 18.12 -15.41
N GLY A 187 12.64 16.79 -15.35
CA GLY A 187 11.90 16.04 -14.35
C GLY A 187 12.39 16.33 -12.93
N LYS A 188 13.71 16.38 -12.69
CA LYS A 188 14.27 16.75 -11.38
C LYS A 188 13.96 18.19 -11.01
N LEU A 189 14.04 19.13 -11.96
CA LEU A 189 13.71 20.54 -11.72
C LEU A 189 12.22 20.71 -11.38
N TRP A 190 11.33 19.99 -12.06
CA TRP A 190 9.90 19.98 -11.76
C TRP A 190 9.62 19.53 -10.31
N LEU A 191 10.23 18.41 -9.91
CA LEU A 191 10.08 17.91 -8.53
C LEU A 191 10.67 18.89 -7.50
N GLU A 192 11.79 19.56 -7.81
CA GLU A 192 12.33 20.63 -6.95
C GLU A 192 11.32 21.77 -6.79
N ILE A 193 10.73 22.25 -7.90
CA ILE A 193 9.77 23.37 -7.91
C ILE A 193 8.56 23.09 -7.00
N LEU A 194 8.04 21.87 -7.02
CA LEU A 194 6.92 21.47 -6.16
C LEU A 194 7.23 21.60 -4.66
N GLU A 195 8.51 21.58 -4.26
CA GLU A 195 8.95 21.68 -2.87
C GLU A 195 9.33 23.11 -2.44
N ILE A 196 9.38 24.10 -3.34
CA ILE A 196 9.81 25.47 -3.02
C ILE A 196 8.66 26.26 -2.36
N PRO A 197 8.74 26.63 -1.07
CA PRO A 197 7.69 27.38 -0.39
C PRO A 197 7.64 28.85 -0.83
N GLU A 198 8.81 29.46 -1.07
CA GLU A 198 8.95 30.88 -1.39
C GLU A 198 8.50 31.18 -2.83
N GLU A 199 7.45 31.99 -2.95
CA GLU A 199 6.80 32.30 -4.23
C GLU A 199 7.75 32.92 -5.26
N GLN A 200 8.58 33.90 -4.85
CA GLN A 200 9.49 34.57 -5.78
C GLN A 200 10.51 33.61 -6.37
N ARG A 201 11.11 32.76 -5.52
CA ARG A 201 12.05 31.72 -5.94
C ARG A 201 11.37 30.67 -6.81
N ARG A 202 10.15 30.26 -6.47
CA ARG A 202 9.37 29.27 -7.22
C ARG A 202 9.04 29.78 -8.62
N ARG A 203 8.56 31.03 -8.75
CA ARG A 203 8.29 31.69 -10.04
C ARG A 203 9.55 31.84 -10.90
N GLN A 204 10.69 32.18 -10.29
CA GLN A 204 11.97 32.23 -11.02
C GLN A 204 12.35 30.86 -11.59
N ARG A 205 12.17 29.78 -10.82
CA ARG A 205 12.45 28.41 -11.27
C ARG A 205 11.46 27.91 -12.31
N LEU A 206 10.18 28.25 -12.17
CA LEU A 206 9.15 27.98 -13.18
C LEU A 206 9.49 28.65 -14.52
N ARG A 207 9.91 29.91 -14.49
CA ARG A 207 10.35 30.61 -15.70
C ARG A 207 11.50 29.90 -16.41
N LYS A 208 12.50 29.43 -15.64
CA LYS A 208 13.61 28.64 -16.18
C LYS A 208 13.12 27.32 -16.80
N LEU A 209 12.21 26.63 -16.12
CA LEU A 209 11.62 25.38 -16.59
C LEU A 209 10.85 25.57 -17.92
N ILE A 210 10.01 26.60 -17.99
CA ILE A 210 9.23 26.91 -19.20
C ILE A 210 10.17 27.19 -20.38
N ALA A 211 11.19 28.02 -20.19
CA ALA A 211 12.16 28.33 -21.24
C ALA A 211 12.89 27.07 -21.76
N GLN A 212 13.24 26.14 -20.85
CA GLN A 212 13.88 24.87 -21.21
C GLN A 212 12.93 23.92 -21.94
N ALA A 213 11.67 23.85 -21.53
CA ALA A 213 10.65 23.03 -22.18
C ALA A 213 10.32 23.53 -23.60
N THR A 214 10.32 24.85 -23.82
CA THR A 214 10.06 25.44 -25.15
C THR A 214 11.25 25.32 -26.10
N ALA A 215 12.48 25.26 -25.61
CA ALA A 215 13.68 25.18 -26.45
C ALA A 215 13.91 23.79 -27.10
N GLY A 216 13.19 22.76 -26.64
CA GLY A 216 13.29 21.39 -27.17
C GLY A 216 12.35 21.06 -28.35
N GLY A 217 11.48 21.99 -28.77
CA GLY A 217 10.61 21.85 -29.94
C GLY A 217 11.20 22.59 -31.15
N SER A 218 11.30 21.92 -32.29
CA SER A 218 11.80 22.49 -33.55
C SER A 218 10.94 23.65 -34.07
N GLU A 219 11.63 24.56 -34.77
CA GLU A 219 11.17 25.74 -35.52
C GLU A 219 10.82 26.98 -34.69
N ALA A 220 11.79 27.90 -34.67
CA ALA A 220 11.61 29.28 -34.27
C ALA A 220 10.66 29.99 -35.25
N PRO A 221 9.57 30.62 -34.78
CA PRO A 221 8.91 31.66 -35.55
C PRO A 221 9.70 32.97 -35.39
N ASP A 222 10.06 33.57 -36.51
CA ASP A 222 10.51 34.96 -36.59
C ASP A 222 9.40 35.93 -36.10
N GLU A 223 9.81 37.02 -35.43
CA GLU A 223 9.06 38.22 -34.97
C GLU A 223 8.41 38.23 -33.55
N PRO A 224 8.09 39.42 -32.97
CA PRO A 224 8.98 40.35 -32.26
C PRO A 224 8.71 40.41 -30.73
N ALA A 225 9.72 40.85 -29.98
CA ALA A 225 9.95 40.54 -28.57
C ALA A 225 9.13 41.28 -27.48
N ASP A 226 8.09 42.06 -27.80
CA ASP A 226 7.38 42.85 -26.77
C ASP A 226 6.08 42.19 -26.24
N SER A 227 5.52 41.24 -27.00
CA SER A 227 4.41 40.37 -26.57
C SER A 227 4.91 39.14 -25.77
N SER A 228 6.23 38.96 -25.66
CA SER A 228 6.90 37.78 -25.08
C SER A 228 6.97 37.79 -23.55
N GLU A 229 7.33 38.94 -22.95
CA GLU A 229 7.59 38.99 -21.50
C GLU A 229 6.31 38.92 -20.66
N ALA A 230 5.27 39.65 -21.07
CA ALA A 230 3.95 39.61 -20.44
C ALA A 230 3.31 38.21 -20.58
N ALA A 231 3.47 37.55 -21.73
CA ALA A 231 2.98 36.20 -21.96
C ALA A 231 3.72 35.16 -21.09
N MET A 232 5.05 35.30 -20.96
CA MET A 232 5.84 34.47 -20.06
C MET A 232 5.41 34.67 -18.60
N ALA A 233 5.23 35.92 -18.15
CA ALA A 233 4.78 36.23 -16.80
C ALA A 233 3.39 35.65 -16.51
N ALA A 234 2.45 35.77 -17.45
CA ALA A 234 1.11 35.18 -17.33
C ALA A 234 1.16 33.64 -17.27
N THR A 235 2.02 33.01 -18.06
CA THR A 235 2.22 31.55 -18.05
C THR A 235 2.80 31.09 -16.72
N VAL A 236 3.82 31.78 -16.20
CA VAL A 236 4.43 31.50 -14.89
C VAL A 236 3.39 31.62 -13.78
N ALA A 237 2.56 32.67 -13.78
CA ALA A 237 1.51 32.85 -12.77
C ALA A 237 0.51 31.68 -12.78
N ARG A 238 0.05 31.27 -13.96
CA ARG A 238 -0.86 30.12 -14.12
C ARG A 238 -0.24 28.81 -13.63
N TRP A 239 1.05 28.58 -13.92
CA TRP A 239 1.75 27.38 -13.44
C TRP A 239 1.96 27.44 -11.92
N ASP A 240 2.27 28.62 -11.39
CA ASP A 240 2.45 28.85 -9.95
C ASP A 240 1.18 28.55 -9.16
N GLU A 241 0.00 28.95 -9.66
CA GLU A 241 -1.30 28.61 -9.05
C GLU A 241 -1.50 27.09 -8.91
N LYS A 242 -1.10 26.32 -9.94
CA LYS A 242 -1.19 24.85 -9.94
C LYS A 242 -0.22 24.22 -8.95
N VAL A 243 1.02 24.73 -8.90
CA VAL A 243 2.00 24.29 -7.90
C VAL A 243 1.54 24.65 -6.49
N HIS A 244 0.99 25.84 -6.28
CA HIS A 244 0.47 26.28 -5.00
C HIS A 244 -0.70 25.39 -4.56
N LEU A 245 -1.63 25.03 -5.46
CA LEU A 245 -2.70 24.06 -5.18
C LEU A 245 -2.13 22.71 -4.71
N PHE A 246 -1.10 22.19 -5.39
CA PHE A 246 -0.40 20.97 -4.98
C PHE A 246 0.21 21.09 -3.57
N GLN A 247 0.90 22.21 -3.30
CA GLN A 247 1.52 22.49 -2.00
C GLN A 247 0.49 22.61 -0.89
N ARG A 248 -0.67 23.24 -1.16
CA ARG A 248 -1.79 23.31 -0.20
C ARG A 248 -2.32 21.92 0.15
N VAL A 249 -2.42 21.00 -0.79
CA VAL A 249 -2.89 19.63 -0.51
C VAL A 249 -1.90 18.88 0.37
N PHE A 250 -0.62 18.84 -0.02
CA PHE A 250 0.33 17.91 0.57
C PHE A 250 1.27 18.52 1.62
N GLY A 251 1.46 19.84 1.59
CA GLY A 251 2.47 20.57 2.36
C GLY A 251 3.85 20.53 1.72
N VAL A 252 4.71 21.40 2.23
CA VAL A 252 6.15 21.54 1.93
C VAL A 252 6.91 21.83 3.22
N LEU A 253 8.24 21.88 3.19
CA LEU A 253 9.03 22.20 4.38
C LEU A 253 8.62 23.57 4.94
N GLY A 254 8.28 23.63 6.23
CA GLY A 254 7.80 24.84 6.90
C GLY A 254 6.29 25.13 6.72
N GLN A 255 5.57 24.37 5.89
CA GLN A 255 4.12 24.56 5.67
C GLN A 255 3.35 23.23 5.70
N LYS A 256 2.45 23.09 6.67
CA LYS A 256 1.59 21.90 6.80
C LYS A 256 0.58 21.85 5.64
N GLY A 257 0.40 20.66 5.05
CA GLY A 257 -0.69 20.41 4.09
C GLY A 257 -2.08 20.49 4.74
N ALA A 258 -3.04 21.03 4.00
CA ALA A 258 -4.41 21.25 4.45
C ALA A 258 -5.31 20.00 4.37
N VAL A 259 -4.89 18.96 3.64
CA VAL A 259 -5.66 17.72 3.48
C VAL A 259 -5.14 16.61 4.38
N ILE A 260 -6.05 16.01 5.16
CA ILE A 260 -5.81 14.83 5.98
C ILE A 260 -6.10 13.58 5.15
N PHE A 261 -5.09 12.73 4.98
CA PHE A 261 -5.20 11.41 4.38
C PHE A 261 -5.28 10.37 5.49
N PHE A 262 -6.39 9.64 5.54
CA PHE A 262 -6.61 8.61 6.56
C PHE A 262 -6.12 7.24 6.07
N ASP A 263 -5.84 6.36 7.02
CA ASP A 263 -5.62 4.95 6.71
C ASP A 263 -6.84 4.36 5.99
N ALA A 264 -6.58 3.68 4.89
CA ALA A 264 -7.60 2.91 4.18
C ALA A 264 -7.76 1.56 4.87
N LEU A 265 -8.94 1.38 5.46
CA LEU A 265 -9.33 0.14 6.12
C LEU A 265 -10.09 -0.74 5.11
N PRO A 266 -9.95 -2.07 5.19
CA PRO A 266 -10.80 -2.96 4.42
C PRO A 266 -12.27 -2.79 4.83
N GLU A 267 -13.17 -3.11 3.92
CA GLU A 267 -14.60 -3.25 4.17
C GLU A 267 -14.99 -4.70 3.88
N VAL A 268 -15.61 -5.35 4.87
CA VAL A 268 -16.02 -6.75 4.77
C VAL A 268 -17.51 -6.83 5.03
N LYS A 269 -18.25 -7.47 4.10
CA LYS A 269 -19.69 -7.69 4.25
C LYS A 269 -19.95 -8.76 5.29
N GLN A 270 -21.18 -8.79 5.79
CA GLN A 270 -21.61 -9.81 6.74
C GLN A 270 -21.41 -11.21 6.14
N ASN A 271 -20.81 -12.12 6.93
CA ASN A 271 -20.48 -13.49 6.55
C ASN A 271 -19.43 -13.66 5.44
N GLU A 272 -18.79 -12.57 5.00
CA GLU A 272 -17.62 -12.65 4.12
C GLU A 272 -16.34 -12.58 4.93
N ARG A 273 -15.23 -13.08 4.35
CA ARG A 273 -13.90 -12.99 4.92
C ARG A 273 -13.03 -12.13 4.03
N LEU A 274 -12.16 -11.32 4.62
CA LEU A 274 -11.15 -10.59 3.84
C LEU A 274 -10.28 -11.59 3.05
N PRO A 275 -10.18 -11.51 1.72
CA PRO A 275 -9.40 -12.49 0.96
C PRO A 275 -7.92 -12.29 1.27
N LEU A 276 -7.30 -13.27 1.92
CA LEU A 276 -5.85 -13.35 2.07
C LEU A 276 -5.37 -14.54 1.25
N VAL A 277 -4.33 -14.33 0.44
CA VAL A 277 -3.81 -15.33 -0.49
C VAL A 277 -2.29 -15.43 -0.39
N VAL A 278 -1.76 -16.61 -0.67
CA VAL A 278 -0.32 -16.81 -0.84
C VAL A 278 -0.01 -16.65 -2.31
N ASP A 279 0.96 -15.79 -2.63
CA ASP A 279 1.45 -15.57 -3.98
C ASP A 279 2.94 -15.90 -4.06
N ILE A 280 3.47 -16.02 -5.29
CA ILE A 280 4.84 -16.46 -5.56
C ILE A 280 5.51 -15.52 -6.56
N VAL A 281 6.74 -15.10 -6.26
CA VAL A 281 7.62 -14.45 -7.25
C VAL A 281 8.85 -15.32 -7.42
N ASN A 282 9.25 -15.54 -8.67
CA ASN A 282 10.43 -16.32 -9.04
C ASN A 282 11.52 -15.36 -9.57
N PRO A 283 12.37 -14.76 -8.72
CA PRO A 283 13.57 -14.09 -9.21
C PRO A 283 14.46 -15.09 -9.95
N HIS A 284 14.81 -14.74 -11.19
CA HIS A 284 15.74 -15.52 -12.02
C HIS A 284 17.19 -15.03 -11.84
N TYR A 285 17.42 -13.72 -11.67
CA TYR A 285 18.78 -13.15 -11.59
C TYR A 285 19.34 -13.02 -10.17
N GLY A 286 18.97 -13.93 -9.26
CA GLY A 286 19.40 -13.86 -7.85
C GLY A 286 20.91 -13.56 -7.68
N PRO A 287 21.82 -14.31 -8.34
CA PRO A 287 23.27 -14.10 -8.24
C PRO A 287 23.80 -12.74 -8.73
N TYR A 288 23.07 -12.05 -9.62
CA TYR A 288 23.46 -10.73 -10.13
C TYR A 288 23.21 -9.60 -9.12
N TYR A 289 22.19 -9.75 -8.27
CA TYR A 289 21.79 -8.74 -7.27
C TYR A 289 22.44 -8.93 -5.89
N VAL A 290 23.23 -9.98 -5.69
CA VAL A 290 23.96 -10.21 -4.43
C VAL A 290 25.30 -9.48 -4.51
N GLY A 291 25.51 -8.50 -3.63
CA GLY A 291 26.69 -7.63 -3.61
C GLY A 291 27.98 -8.35 -3.24
N ASN A 292 28.51 -9.12 -4.19
CA ASN A 292 29.91 -9.48 -4.21
C ASN A 292 30.68 -8.43 -5.03
N ASP A 293 31.96 -8.20 -4.68
CA ASP A 293 32.88 -7.31 -5.39
C ASP A 293 33.07 -7.67 -6.88
N GLN A 294 32.54 -8.83 -7.31
CA GLN A 294 32.30 -9.21 -8.69
C GLN A 294 30.88 -9.81 -8.82
N PRO A 295 29.84 -9.04 -9.21
CA PRO A 295 28.53 -9.61 -9.44
C PRO A 295 28.57 -10.55 -10.65
N ALA A 296 28.06 -11.78 -10.47
CA ALA A 296 27.94 -12.72 -11.57
C ALA A 296 27.04 -12.11 -12.66
N PRO A 297 27.39 -12.21 -13.95
CA PRO A 297 26.61 -11.58 -15.01
C PRO A 297 25.15 -12.04 -14.97
N PRO A 298 24.19 -11.17 -15.35
CA PRO A 298 22.80 -11.57 -15.46
C PRO A 298 22.73 -12.63 -16.57
N ALA A 299 22.14 -13.77 -16.25
CA ALA A 299 22.15 -14.93 -17.11
C ALA A 299 20.82 -15.68 -17.01
N ASP A 300 20.26 -16.04 -18.16
CA ASP A 300 18.96 -16.72 -18.25
C ASP A 300 19.00 -18.18 -17.76
N TYR A 301 20.20 -18.75 -17.56
CA TYR A 301 20.40 -20.13 -17.10
C TYR A 301 20.27 -20.30 -15.58
N TYR A 302 20.04 -19.23 -14.82
CA TYR A 302 19.83 -19.36 -13.38
C TYR A 302 18.47 -19.98 -13.07
N HIS A 303 18.48 -20.96 -12.16
CA HIS A 303 17.25 -21.56 -11.66
C HIS A 303 16.41 -20.53 -10.90
N PRO A 304 15.09 -20.41 -11.20
CA PRO A 304 14.20 -19.56 -10.42
C PRO A 304 14.20 -20.01 -8.97
N LYS A 305 14.23 -19.06 -8.04
CA LYS A 305 14.07 -19.32 -6.61
C LYS A 305 12.69 -18.86 -6.15
N PRO A 306 11.68 -19.74 -6.04
CA PRO A 306 10.34 -19.32 -5.65
C PRO A 306 10.30 -18.68 -4.26
N VAL A 307 9.90 -17.42 -4.21
CA VAL A 307 9.68 -16.67 -2.96
C VAL A 307 8.18 -16.49 -2.78
N GLN A 308 7.65 -17.13 -1.74
CA GLN A 308 6.24 -17.05 -1.38
C GLN A 308 6.00 -15.89 -0.41
N PHE A 309 4.86 -15.21 -0.52
CA PHE A 309 4.47 -14.11 0.37
C PHE A 309 2.95 -13.99 0.50
N LEU A 310 2.51 -13.36 1.59
CA LEU A 310 1.10 -13.15 1.89
C LEU A 310 0.61 -11.84 1.27
N CYS A 311 -0.54 -11.89 0.60
CA CYS A 311 -1.19 -10.74 -0.03
C CYS A 311 -2.66 -10.63 0.41
N VAL A 312 -3.23 -9.46 0.18
CA VAL A 312 -4.69 -9.32 0.06
C VAL A 312 -5.08 -9.75 -1.36
N GLY A 313 -6.02 -10.68 -1.48
CA GLY A 313 -6.48 -11.20 -2.76
C GLY A 313 -7.44 -10.25 -3.48
N PRO A 314 -7.84 -10.58 -4.72
CA PRO A 314 -8.80 -9.79 -5.48
C PRO A 314 -10.17 -9.74 -4.79
N LYS A 315 -11.00 -8.76 -5.18
CA LYS A 315 -12.32 -8.48 -4.60
C LYS A 315 -12.31 -7.96 -3.15
N ALA A 316 -11.16 -7.62 -2.59
CA ALA A 316 -11.10 -6.91 -1.32
C ALA A 316 -11.51 -5.44 -1.51
N CYS A 317 -12.55 -5.02 -0.79
CA CYS A 317 -13.00 -3.63 -0.77
C CYS A 317 -12.21 -2.83 0.27
N PHE A 318 -11.84 -1.60 -0.06
CA PHE A 318 -11.22 -0.63 0.84
C PHE A 318 -11.96 0.70 0.79
N ARG A 319 -12.03 1.39 1.94
CA ARG A 319 -12.52 2.77 2.03
C ARG A 319 -11.38 3.74 2.24
N PHE A 320 -11.24 4.70 1.33
CA PHE A 320 -10.24 5.76 1.43
C PHE A 320 -10.96 7.05 1.82
N TYR A 321 -10.62 7.58 2.99
CA TYR A 321 -11.19 8.82 3.50
C TYR A 321 -10.18 9.95 3.36
N VAL A 322 -10.67 11.14 3.00
CA VAL A 322 -9.92 12.40 3.10
C VAL A 322 -10.77 13.46 3.77
N ALA A 323 -10.12 14.37 4.51
CA ALA A 323 -10.78 15.50 5.15
C ALA A 323 -9.97 16.79 5.02
N THR A 324 -10.67 17.91 4.87
CA THR A 324 -10.08 19.25 4.80
C THR A 324 -11.17 20.28 5.13
N THR A 325 -10.78 21.46 5.61
CA THR A 325 -11.69 22.60 5.77
C THR A 325 -12.01 23.29 4.43
N ASP A 326 -11.26 22.97 3.37
CA ASP A 326 -11.40 23.54 2.04
C ASP A 326 -12.11 22.56 1.07
N PRO A 327 -13.34 22.87 0.62
CA PRO A 327 -14.07 22.04 -0.34
C PRO A 327 -13.39 21.88 -1.72
N GLU A 328 -12.62 22.86 -2.17
CA GLU A 328 -11.91 22.81 -3.45
C GLU A 328 -10.81 21.77 -3.42
N LEU A 329 -9.99 21.77 -2.34
CA LEU A 329 -8.96 20.76 -2.13
C LEU A 329 -9.57 19.36 -1.99
N LEU A 330 -10.74 19.26 -1.36
CA LEU A 330 -11.45 18.00 -1.24
C LEU A 330 -11.83 17.43 -2.61
N ALA A 331 -12.39 18.26 -3.49
CA ALA A 331 -12.73 17.88 -4.86
C ALA A 331 -11.48 17.50 -5.66
N GLN A 332 -10.41 18.30 -5.58
CA GLN A 332 -9.15 18.02 -6.28
C GLN A 332 -8.56 16.65 -5.94
N VAL A 333 -8.71 16.21 -4.68
CA VAL A 333 -8.13 14.95 -4.22
C VAL A 333 -9.02 13.75 -4.50
N ILE A 334 -10.31 13.81 -4.16
CA ILE A 334 -11.18 12.61 -4.10
C ILE A 334 -12.46 12.71 -4.94
N ASP A 335 -12.59 13.72 -5.80
CA ASP A 335 -13.65 13.68 -6.81
C ASP A 335 -13.53 12.40 -7.65
N SER A 336 -14.63 11.70 -7.82
CA SER A 336 -14.65 10.38 -8.44
C SER A 336 -14.27 10.36 -9.91
N THR A 337 -14.42 11.49 -10.61
CA THR A 337 -14.19 11.59 -12.05
C THR A 337 -12.84 12.22 -12.36
N LYS A 338 -12.44 13.24 -11.58
CA LYS A 338 -11.28 14.08 -11.87
C LYS A 338 -10.24 14.10 -10.75
N GLY A 339 -10.56 13.60 -9.57
CA GLY A 339 -9.68 13.62 -8.42
C GLY A 339 -8.42 12.80 -8.64
N TRP A 340 -7.31 13.23 -8.03
CA TRP A 340 -6.03 12.55 -8.16
C TRP A 340 -6.05 11.13 -7.60
N LEU A 341 -6.67 10.90 -6.44
CA LEU A 341 -6.65 9.60 -5.76
C LEU A 341 -7.37 8.48 -6.55
N PRO A 342 -8.63 8.63 -7.00
CA PRO A 342 -9.28 7.55 -7.76
C PRO A 342 -8.56 7.23 -9.08
N ARG A 343 -8.03 8.24 -9.77
CA ARG A 343 -7.21 8.01 -10.97
C ARG A 343 -5.91 7.28 -10.65
N ALA A 344 -5.23 7.64 -9.57
CA ALA A 344 -4.00 6.97 -9.14
C ALA A 344 -4.27 5.48 -8.79
N LEU A 345 -5.33 5.20 -8.04
CA LEU A 345 -5.72 3.84 -7.68
C LEU A 345 -6.09 2.99 -8.90
N GLY A 346 -6.82 3.58 -9.86
CA GLY A 346 -7.28 2.88 -11.07
C GLY A 346 -6.18 2.64 -12.11
N THR A 347 -5.19 3.53 -12.20
CA THR A 347 -4.16 3.46 -13.26
C THR A 347 -2.82 2.91 -12.78
N TRP A 348 -2.37 3.33 -11.60
CA TRP A 348 -1.04 2.98 -11.11
C TRP A 348 -1.08 1.90 -10.03
N GLY A 349 -2.19 1.79 -9.30
CA GLY A 349 -2.32 0.89 -8.16
C GLY A 349 -1.54 1.37 -6.92
N ILE A 350 -1.75 0.69 -5.80
CA ILE A 350 -1.16 1.04 -4.50
C ILE A 350 -0.43 -0.16 -3.88
N GLY A 351 0.62 0.10 -3.11
CA GLY A 351 1.41 -0.96 -2.48
C GLY A 351 2.67 -1.31 -3.28
N ALA A 352 3.14 -2.55 -3.18
CA ALA A 352 4.37 -2.98 -3.83
C ALA A 352 4.12 -3.68 -5.17
N LYS A 353 5.14 -3.70 -6.03
CA LYS A 353 5.13 -4.36 -7.36
C LYS A 353 4.00 -3.89 -8.29
N THR A 354 3.62 -2.63 -8.20
CA THR A 354 2.57 -2.01 -9.04
C THR A 354 2.84 -2.10 -10.54
N ARG A 355 4.11 -2.03 -10.97
CA ARG A 355 4.51 -2.25 -12.38
C ARG A 355 4.17 -3.65 -12.91
N SER A 356 3.99 -4.63 -12.02
CA SER A 356 3.57 -6.00 -12.36
C SER A 356 2.06 -6.21 -12.19
N GLY A 357 1.28 -5.14 -12.00
CA GLY A 357 -0.18 -5.17 -11.87
C GLY A 357 -0.72 -5.29 -10.45
N TYR A 358 0.14 -5.44 -9.44
CA TYR A 358 -0.32 -5.53 -8.04
C TYR A 358 -0.95 -4.22 -7.55
N GLY A 359 -1.99 -4.36 -6.74
CA GLY A 359 -2.64 -3.25 -6.05
C GLY A 359 -3.44 -2.31 -6.93
N GLN A 360 -3.69 -2.66 -8.18
CA GLN A 360 -4.69 -1.99 -9.01
C GLN A 360 -6.08 -2.16 -8.41
N MET A 361 -6.90 -1.12 -8.52
CA MET A 361 -8.24 -1.11 -7.94
C MET A 361 -9.28 -0.55 -8.89
N GLN A 362 -10.48 -1.15 -8.85
CA GLN A 362 -11.68 -0.65 -9.49
C GLN A 362 -12.43 0.25 -8.51
N ILE A 363 -12.79 1.46 -8.93
CA ILE A 363 -13.58 2.38 -8.11
C ILE A 363 -15.04 1.92 -8.13
N LEU A 364 -15.62 1.66 -6.95
CA LEU A 364 -16.98 1.13 -6.82
C LEU A 364 -18.05 2.20 -6.60
N ASP A 365 -17.74 3.24 -5.81
CA ASP A 365 -18.69 4.30 -5.47
C ASP A 365 -18.04 5.68 -5.67
N ALA A 366 -18.53 6.41 -6.67
CA ALA A 366 -18.48 7.86 -6.74
C ALA A 366 -19.53 8.42 -5.77
N PRO A 367 -19.20 9.19 -4.72
CA PRO A 367 -20.18 9.54 -3.70
C PRO A 367 -21.32 10.41 -4.26
N VAL A 368 -22.52 9.82 -4.37
CA VAL A 368 -23.78 10.57 -4.47
C VAL A 368 -24.07 11.17 -3.10
N HIS A 369 -24.01 12.49 -3.02
CA HIS A 369 -24.49 13.23 -1.85
C HIS A 369 -26.02 13.07 -1.76
N LYS A 370 -26.52 12.14 -0.95
CA LYS A 370 -27.92 12.20 -0.48
C LYS A 370 -28.01 13.31 0.55
N GLY A 371 -28.08 14.56 0.07
CA GLY A 371 -28.61 15.67 0.84
C GLY A 371 -30.03 15.32 1.27
N GLY A 372 -30.33 15.51 2.56
CA GLY A 372 -31.64 15.18 3.12
C GLY A 372 -32.76 15.88 2.34
N ARG A 373 -33.68 15.09 1.77
CA ARG A 373 -35.01 15.58 1.42
C ARG A 373 -35.69 15.99 2.72
N ARG A 374 -35.86 17.30 2.92
CA ARG A 374 -36.90 17.85 3.79
C ARG A 374 -38.25 17.38 3.23
N ASN A 375 -38.87 16.42 3.89
CA ASN A 375 -40.31 16.19 3.73
C ASN A 375 -41.02 17.35 4.43
N GLY A 376 -41.30 18.41 3.68
CA GLY A 376 -42.38 19.33 3.98
C GLY A 376 -43.68 18.75 3.42
N GLY A 377 -44.36 17.92 4.22
CA GLY A 377 -45.72 17.49 3.96
C GLY A 377 -46.62 18.10 5.03
N ARG A 378 -47.38 19.13 4.64
CA ARG A 378 -48.49 19.68 5.43
C ARG A 378 -49.53 18.57 5.60
N HIS A 379 -49.97 18.35 6.82
CA HIS A 379 -51.27 17.76 7.10
C HIS A 379 -52.21 18.90 7.51
N GLU A 380 -53.21 19.13 6.67
CA GLU A 380 -54.55 19.49 7.12
C GLU A 380 -55.17 18.29 7.84
#